data_AF-B5D0V6-F1
#
_entry.id   AF-B5D0V6-F1
#
_cell.length_a   1.000
_cell.length_b   1.000
_cell.length_c   1.000
_cell.angle_alpha   90.00
_cell.angle_beta   90.00
_cell.angle_gamma   90.00
#
_symmetry.space_group_name_H-M   'P 1'
#
loop_
_entity.id
_entity.type
_entity.pdbx_description
1 polymer ?
#
loop_
_entity_poly.entity_id
_entity_poly.type
_entity_poly.pdbx_seq_one_letter_code
_entity_poly.pdbx_strand_id
1 'polypeptide(L)'
;HRHCGGFRVHLCSDRRIKQDWDYLQASNNFRFMTTKQMGVSLDRGIYDSPYDAFTNYMNILGDFIARVNSLYPVDMEDEELNSLLTTIRNQEEELVQLNDQVKRLQALVKEQSEKEKAPAKKAPAKKTTAAKKTTTAKK
;
A
#
# COMPACT_ATOMS: atom_id res chain seq x y z
N HIS A 1 -3.94 -9.43 -19.72
CA HIS A 1 -3.20 -8.72 -20.78
C HIS A 1 -3.39 -7.20 -20.63
N ARG A 2 -2.93 -6.64 -19.50
CA ARG A 2 -2.83 -5.19 -19.24
C ARG A 2 -1.47 -4.98 -18.58
N HIS A 3 -0.41 -5.17 -19.35
CA HIS A 3 0.95 -4.91 -18.92
C HIS A 3 1.50 -3.76 -19.77
N CYS A 4 2.17 -2.84 -19.08
CA CYS A 4 3.10 -1.84 -19.60
C CYS A 4 2.47 -0.59 -20.24
N GLY A 5 2.67 0.57 -19.60
CA GLY A 5 2.37 1.91 -20.16
C GLY A 5 1.39 2.72 -19.31
N GLY A 6 0.11 2.36 -19.36
CA GLY A 6 -0.96 3.17 -18.74
C GLY A 6 -0.80 3.38 -17.23
N PHE A 7 -0.41 2.34 -16.47
CA PHE A 7 -0.26 2.44 -15.02
C PHE A 7 0.84 3.44 -14.60
N ARG A 8 1.98 3.44 -15.30
CA ARG A 8 3.13 4.33 -15.01
C ARG A 8 2.79 5.80 -15.24
N VAL A 9 1.99 6.11 -16.25
CA VAL A 9 1.54 7.49 -16.52
C VAL A 9 0.62 8.02 -15.42
N HIS A 10 -0.22 7.16 -14.82
CA HIS A 10 -1.11 7.58 -13.74
C HIS A 10 -0.35 7.87 -12.44
N LEU A 11 0.76 7.16 -12.19
CA LEU A 11 1.67 7.40 -11.07
C LEU A 11 2.60 8.62 -11.27
N CYS A 12 2.80 9.07 -12.52
CA CYS A 12 3.60 10.26 -12.80
C CYS A 12 3.03 11.51 -12.12
N SER A 13 3.90 12.30 -11.47
CA SER A 13 3.52 13.64 -10.96
C SER A 13 3.66 14.74 -12.01
N ASP A 14 4.35 14.46 -13.12
CA ASP A 14 4.54 15.42 -14.21
C ASP A 14 3.24 15.68 -14.98
N ARG A 15 2.77 16.94 -14.89
CA ARG A 15 1.55 17.41 -15.55
C ARG A 15 1.65 17.38 -17.07
N ARG A 16 2.84 17.57 -17.65
CA ARG A 16 3.06 17.55 -19.11
C ARG A 16 2.93 16.14 -19.66
N ILE A 17 3.49 15.14 -18.97
CA ILE A 17 3.34 13.73 -19.36
C ILE A 17 1.88 13.28 -19.32
N LYS A 18 1.14 13.70 -18.30
CA LYS A 18 -0.32 13.43 -18.20
C LYS A 18 -1.10 14.09 -19.34
N GLN A 19 -0.80 15.35 -19.63
CA GLN A 19 -1.44 16.06 -20.73
C GLN A 19 -1.15 15.42 -22.10
N ASP A 20 0.10 15.03 -22.36
CA ASP A 20 0.47 14.38 -23.62
C ASP A 20 -0.15 12.99 -23.76
N TRP A 21 -0.31 12.28 -22.64
CA TRP A 21 -1.08 11.03 -22.60
C TRP A 21 -2.56 11.25 -22.92
N ASP A 22 -3.19 12.25 -22.30
CA ASP A 22 -4.57 12.59 -22.57
C ASP A 22 -4.75 12.98 -24.05
N TYR A 23 -3.81 13.73 -24.64
CA TYR A 23 -3.82 14.03 -26.06
C TYR A 23 -3.67 12.77 -26.91
N LEU A 24 -2.81 11.83 -26.56
CA LEU A 24 -2.67 10.56 -27.29
C LEU A 24 -3.93 9.69 -27.24
N GLN A 25 -4.66 9.71 -26.13
CA GLN A 25 -5.90 8.93 -25.97
C GLN A 25 -7.14 9.64 -26.55
N ALA A 26 -7.20 10.97 -26.45
CA ALA A 26 -8.31 11.76 -26.96
C ALA A 26 -8.19 12.09 -28.45
N SER A 27 -6.97 12.05 -29.01
CA SER A 27 -6.77 12.27 -30.44
C SER A 27 -7.41 11.14 -31.22
N ASN A 28 -8.24 11.54 -32.18
CA ASN A 28 -9.03 10.67 -33.05
C ASN A 28 -8.14 9.91 -34.07
N ASN A 29 -6.90 9.55 -33.72
CA ASN A 29 -5.88 9.04 -34.64
C ASN A 29 -6.35 7.79 -35.38
N PHE A 30 -7.10 6.91 -34.70
CA PHE A 30 -7.66 5.70 -35.32
C PHE A 30 -8.64 5.99 -36.45
N ARG A 31 -9.31 7.16 -36.43
CA ARG A 31 -10.18 7.59 -37.53
C ARG A 31 -9.35 7.85 -38.79
N PHE A 32 -8.22 8.54 -38.68
CA PHE A 32 -7.39 8.89 -39.84
C PHE A 32 -6.60 7.71 -40.40
N MET A 33 -6.36 6.68 -39.59
CA MET A 33 -5.70 5.43 -39.98
C MET A 33 -6.65 4.44 -40.70
N THR A 34 -7.96 4.69 -40.78
CA THR A 34 -8.89 3.72 -41.37
C THR A 34 -8.71 3.59 -42.88
N THR A 35 -8.63 2.35 -43.34
CA THR A 35 -8.66 1.98 -44.78
C THR A 35 -10.05 1.52 -45.23
N LYS A 36 -11.01 1.38 -44.29
CA LYS A 36 -12.38 0.99 -44.64
C LYS A 36 -13.10 2.09 -45.41
N GLN A 37 -13.80 1.67 -46.47
CA GLN A 37 -14.72 2.53 -47.21
C GLN A 37 -15.97 2.77 -46.35
N MET A 38 -16.15 3.98 -45.82
CA MET A 38 -17.24 4.28 -44.88
C MET A 38 -18.50 4.86 -45.56
N GLY A 39 -18.59 4.82 -46.90
CA GLY A 39 -19.72 5.39 -47.67
C GLY A 39 -19.82 6.93 -47.61
N VAL A 40 -18.95 7.58 -46.83
CA VAL A 40 -18.79 9.03 -46.70
C VAL A 40 -17.35 9.40 -46.99
N SER A 41 -17.13 10.55 -47.63
CA SER A 41 -15.79 11.10 -47.84
C SER A 41 -15.16 11.41 -46.48
N LEU A 42 -14.07 10.73 -46.16
CA LEU A 42 -13.33 10.95 -44.92
C LEU A 42 -12.35 12.09 -45.15
N ASP A 43 -12.60 13.25 -44.54
CA ASP A 43 -11.57 14.29 -44.42
C ASP A 43 -10.45 13.77 -43.51
N ARG A 44 -9.23 13.64 -44.06
CA ARG A 44 -8.02 13.17 -43.38
C ARG A 44 -7.15 14.32 -42.85
N GLY A 45 -7.60 15.56 -43.00
CA GLY A 45 -6.88 16.73 -42.53
C GLY A 45 -5.54 16.87 -43.23
N ILE A 46 -4.46 16.87 -42.44
CA ILE A 46 -3.08 17.07 -42.91
C ILE A 46 -2.41 15.80 -43.48
N TYR A 47 -3.07 14.65 -43.42
CA TYR A 47 -2.47 13.37 -43.81
C TYR A 47 -2.84 12.99 -45.23
N ASP A 48 -1.83 12.66 -46.04
CA ASP A 48 -2.01 12.25 -47.43
C ASP A 48 -2.60 10.84 -47.55
N SER A 49 -2.41 9.99 -46.54
CA SER A 49 -2.90 8.62 -46.52
C SER A 49 -3.13 8.07 -45.11
N PRO A 50 -3.91 6.98 -44.93
CA PRO A 50 -3.98 6.29 -43.65
C PRO A 50 -2.64 5.75 -43.15
N TYR A 51 -1.71 5.43 -44.05
CA TYR A 51 -0.35 4.99 -43.69
C TYR A 51 0.50 6.14 -43.14
N ASP A 52 0.35 7.34 -43.70
CA ASP A 52 1.00 8.55 -43.21
C ASP A 52 0.51 8.92 -41.80
N ALA A 53 -0.82 8.90 -41.58
CA ALA A 53 -1.41 9.07 -40.26
C ALA A 53 -0.91 8.03 -39.24
N PHE A 54 -0.76 6.77 -39.66
CA PHE A 54 -0.20 5.71 -38.83
C PHE A 54 1.27 5.96 -38.48
N THR A 55 2.08 6.33 -39.47
CA THR A 55 3.52 6.57 -39.28
C THR A 55 3.75 7.74 -38.34
N ASN A 56 2.99 8.84 -38.50
CA ASN A 56 3.02 9.98 -37.60
C ASN A 56 2.63 9.57 -36.16
N TYR A 57 1.54 8.82 -36.00
CA TYR A 57 1.11 8.32 -34.69
C TYR A 57 2.17 7.46 -34.02
N MET A 58 2.79 6.52 -34.74
CA MET A 58 3.85 5.66 -34.19
C MET A 58 5.09 6.45 -33.78
N ASN A 59 5.45 7.50 -34.52
CA ASN A 59 6.57 8.37 -34.16
C ASN A 59 6.27 9.15 -32.87
N ILE A 60 5.09 9.76 -32.76
CA ILE A 60 4.68 10.50 -31.55
C ILE A 60 4.55 9.56 -30.35
N LEU A 61 4.01 8.35 -30.54
CA LEU A 61 3.92 7.34 -29.49
C LEU A 61 5.31 6.88 -29.03
N GLY A 62 6.25 6.69 -29.95
CA GLY A 62 7.64 6.36 -29.66
C GLY A 62 8.33 7.44 -28.82
N ASP A 63 8.23 8.70 -29.25
CA ASP A 63 8.77 9.86 -28.51
C ASP A 63 8.15 9.98 -27.12
N PHE A 64 6.84 9.77 -27.01
CA PHE A 64 6.15 9.75 -25.73
C PHE A 64 6.72 8.68 -24.78
N ILE A 65 6.87 7.44 -25.27
CA ILE A 65 7.44 6.33 -24.50
C ILE A 65 8.89 6.64 -24.08
N ALA A 66 9.70 7.20 -24.98
CA ALA A 66 11.07 7.58 -24.69
C ALA A 66 11.16 8.62 -23.57
N ARG A 67 10.31 9.66 -23.60
CA ARG A 67 10.25 10.66 -22.52
C ARG A 67 9.77 10.06 -21.20
N VAL A 68 8.77 9.18 -21.22
CA VAL A 68 8.31 8.49 -20.01
C VAL A 68 9.42 7.65 -19.40
N ASN A 69 10.15 6.88 -20.22
CA ASN A 69 11.25 6.05 -19.74
C ASN A 69 12.46 6.87 -19.27
N SER A 70 12.71 8.05 -19.85
CA SER A 70 13.78 8.95 -19.38
C SER A 70 13.47 9.57 -18.02
N LEU A 71 12.19 9.88 -17.75
CA LEU A 71 11.75 10.45 -16.46
C LEU A 71 11.59 9.38 -15.38
N TYR A 72 11.26 8.16 -15.80
CA TYR A 72 11.01 7.01 -14.93
C TYR A 72 11.71 5.77 -15.49
N PRO A 73 13.03 5.61 -15.24
CA PRO A 73 13.79 4.47 -15.77
C PRO A 73 13.23 3.15 -15.24
N VAL A 74 13.10 2.16 -16.13
CA VAL A 74 12.49 0.85 -15.82
C VAL A 74 13.24 0.14 -14.69
N ASP A 75 14.55 0.34 -14.62
CA ASP A 75 15.44 -0.37 -13.69
C ASP A 75 15.47 0.26 -12.28
N MET A 76 14.96 1.49 -12.12
CA MET A 76 14.94 2.21 -10.83
C MET A 76 13.84 1.68 -9.90
N GLU A 77 12.86 0.97 -10.45
CA GLU A 77 11.72 0.41 -9.72
C GLU A 77 11.88 -1.06 -9.37
N ASP A 78 12.92 -1.80 -9.79
CA ASP A 78 12.95 -3.25 -9.54
C ASP A 78 13.80 -3.65 -8.32
N GLU A 79 14.98 -3.07 -8.06
CA GLU A 79 15.84 -3.56 -6.99
C GLU A 79 15.52 -2.93 -5.61
N GLU A 80 15.40 -1.60 -5.57
CA GLU A 80 15.02 -0.90 -4.33
C GLU A 80 13.57 -1.17 -3.92
N LEU A 81 12.65 -1.27 -4.88
CA LEU A 81 11.23 -1.55 -4.60
C LEU A 81 11.05 -2.97 -4.08
N ASN A 82 11.72 -3.98 -4.66
CA ASN A 82 11.64 -5.35 -4.16
C ASN A 82 12.23 -5.47 -2.75
N SER A 83 13.30 -4.73 -2.46
CA SER A 83 13.86 -4.60 -1.10
C SER A 83 12.85 -3.98 -0.13
N LEU A 84 12.20 -2.88 -0.51
CA LEU A 84 11.17 -2.20 0.28
C LEU A 84 9.92 -3.08 0.49
N LEU A 85 9.41 -3.73 -0.55
CA LEU A 85 8.26 -4.65 -0.46
C LEU A 85 8.55 -5.85 0.45
N THR A 86 9.77 -6.38 0.39
CA THR A 86 10.21 -7.45 1.28
C THR A 86 10.25 -6.98 2.73
N THR A 87 10.73 -5.75 2.97
CA THR A 87 10.76 -5.13 4.29
C THR A 87 9.35 -4.94 4.85
N ILE A 88 8.42 -4.41 4.05
CA ILE A 88 7.02 -4.21 4.44
C ILE A 88 6.37 -5.54 4.82
N ARG A 89 6.55 -6.59 4.01
CA ARG A 89 5.96 -7.90 4.29
C ARG A 89 6.48 -8.51 5.59
N ASN A 90 7.77 -8.37 5.86
CA ASN A 90 8.36 -8.83 7.12
C ASN A 90 7.80 -8.05 8.32
N GLN A 91 7.62 -6.73 8.18
CA GLN A 91 7.01 -5.89 9.21
C GLN A 91 5.54 -6.24 9.45
N GLU A 92 4.77 -6.56 8.41
CA GLU A 92 3.38 -7.03 8.55
C GLU A 92 3.30 -8.35 9.33
N GLU A 93 4.18 -9.31 9.03
CA GLU A 93 4.27 -10.58 9.75
C GLU A 93 4.64 -10.37 11.24
N GLU A 94 5.59 -9.48 11.52
CA GLU A 94 5.99 -9.13 12.89
C GLU A 94 4.84 -8.46 13.66
N LEU A 95 4.12 -7.53 13.03
CA LEU A 95 2.97 -6.86 13.63
C LEU A 95 1.85 -7.84 14.01
N VAL A 96 1.57 -8.82 13.15
CA VAL A 96 0.58 -9.87 13.46
C VAL A 96 1.01 -10.68 14.68
N GLN A 97 2.27 -11.10 14.73
CA GLN A 97 2.80 -11.87 15.87
C GLN A 97 2.75 -11.06 17.17
N LEU A 98 3.17 -9.79 17.15
CA LEU A 98 3.11 -8.91 18.30
C LEU A 98 1.67 -8.71 18.78
N ASN A 99 0.73 -8.49 17.86
CA ASN A 99 -0.68 -8.30 18.21
C ASN A 99 -1.27 -9.56 18.88
N ASP A 100 -0.89 -10.75 18.42
CA ASP A 100 -1.30 -12.00 19.07
C ASP A 100 -0.69 -12.19 20.45
N GLN A 101 0.58 -11.81 20.65
CA GLN A 101 1.21 -11.82 21.98
C GLN A 101 0.53 -10.85 22.93
N VAL A 102 0.22 -9.63 22.48
CA VAL A 102 -0.51 -8.62 23.27
C VAL A 102 -1.87 -9.16 23.69
N LYS A 103 -2.64 -9.78 22.79
CA LYS A 103 -3.93 -10.40 23.14
C LYS A 103 -3.79 -11.48 24.21
N ARG A 104 -2.79 -12.37 24.07
CA ARG A 104 -2.52 -13.43 25.06
C ARG A 104 -2.17 -12.85 26.44
N LEU A 105 -1.28 -11.86 26.48
CA LEU A 105 -0.89 -11.20 27.72
C LEU A 105 -2.06 -10.46 28.36
N GLN A 106 -2.88 -9.76 27.58
CA GLN A 106 -4.10 -9.11 28.07
C GLN A 106 -5.08 -10.13 28.66
N ALA A 107 -5.25 -11.29 28.03
CA ALA A 107 -6.08 -12.37 28.55
C ALA A 107 -5.54 -12.91 29.89
N LEU A 108 -4.22 -13.14 29.98
CA LEU A 108 -3.58 -13.60 31.22
C LEU A 108 -3.71 -12.57 32.36
N VAL A 109 -3.48 -11.28 32.08
CA VAL A 109 -3.65 -10.21 33.07
C VAL A 109 -5.10 -10.12 33.54
N LYS A 110 -6.06 -10.25 32.61
CA LYS A 110 -7.49 -10.26 32.94
C LYS A 110 -7.84 -11.45 33.83
N GLU A 111 -7.39 -12.65 33.49
CA GLU A 111 -7.57 -13.85 34.32
C GLU A 111 -6.92 -13.72 35.70
N GLN A 112 -5.74 -13.11 35.82
CA GLN A 112 -5.08 -12.88 37.11
C GLN A 112 -5.85 -11.86 37.95
N SER A 113 -6.37 -10.79 37.35
CA SER A 113 -7.21 -9.79 38.03
C SER A 113 -8.56 -10.35 38.51
N GLU A 114 -9.08 -11.37 37.83
CA GLU A 114 -10.29 -12.10 38.23
C GLU A 114 -10.01 -13.11 39.34
N LYS A 115 -8.83 -13.76 39.33
CA LYS A 115 -8.36 -14.68 40.39
C LYS A 115 -7.99 -13.95 41.69
N GLU A 116 -7.53 -12.70 41.63
CA GLU A 116 -7.25 -11.87 42.83
C GLU A 116 -8.52 -11.37 43.54
N LYS A 117 -9.68 -11.40 42.88
CA LYS A 117 -10.97 -10.93 43.44
C LYS A 117 -11.76 -12.00 44.23
N ALA A 118 -11.29 -13.23 44.32
CA ALA A 118 -11.88 -14.26 45.18
C ALA A 118 -10.76 -15.09 45.83
N PRO A 119 -10.53 -15.06 47.16
CA PRO A 119 -11.56 -15.23 48.19
C PRO A 119 -11.34 -14.43 49.51
N ALA A 120 -12.34 -13.71 50.01
CA ALA A 120 -12.40 -13.36 51.44
C ALA A 120 -13.83 -13.11 51.93
N LYS A 121 -14.47 -14.15 52.51
CA LYS A 121 -15.04 -14.14 53.89
C LYS A 121 -16.14 -15.19 54.09
N LYS A 122 -15.82 -16.17 54.95
CA LYS A 122 -16.60 -16.82 56.04
C LYS A 122 -15.93 -18.18 56.28
N ALA A 123 -15.50 -18.64 57.44
CA ALA A 123 -15.45 -18.24 58.86
C ALA A 123 -14.45 -19.25 59.53
N PRO A 124 -14.40 -19.50 60.85
CA PRO A 124 -14.32 -18.65 62.05
C PRO A 124 -13.11 -19.01 62.94
N ALA A 125 -12.59 -18.09 63.78
CA ALA A 125 -11.82 -18.50 64.97
C ALA A 125 -11.71 -17.41 66.05
N LYS A 126 -12.42 -17.66 67.15
CA LYS A 126 -12.01 -17.50 68.57
C LYS A 126 -11.04 -16.37 68.95
N LYS A 127 -11.59 -15.48 69.79
CA LYS A 127 -10.90 -14.68 70.81
C LYS A 127 -9.85 -15.50 71.57
N THR A 128 -8.61 -15.00 71.65
CA THR A 128 -7.86 -14.67 72.88
C THR A 128 -6.47 -14.14 72.54
N THR A 129 -6.14 -12.91 72.93
CA THR A 129 -4.75 -12.46 73.17
C THR A 129 -4.75 -11.22 74.06
N ALA A 130 -4.16 -11.35 75.25
CA ALA A 130 -3.54 -10.28 76.05
C ALA A 130 -2.89 -11.00 77.25
N ALA A 131 -1.65 -10.79 77.66
CA ALA A 131 -0.62 -9.85 77.24
C ALA A 131 0.74 -10.41 77.72
N LYS A 132 1.80 -10.23 76.93
CA LYS A 132 3.19 -10.37 77.39
C LYS A 132 3.76 -8.96 77.51
N LYS A 133 3.93 -8.47 78.75
CA LYS A 133 4.80 -7.32 79.05
C LYS A 133 6.13 -7.81 79.59
N THR A 134 7.14 -7.08 79.18
CA THR A 134 8.59 -7.25 79.26
C THR A 134 9.18 -7.21 80.68
N THR A 135 10.24 -8.01 80.87
CA THR A 135 11.40 -7.85 81.78
C THR A 135 11.86 -6.37 81.87
N THR A 136 12.42 -5.78 82.95
CA THR A 136 13.34 -6.22 84.03
C THR A 136 13.63 -5.02 84.97
N ALA A 137 13.90 -5.24 86.27
CA ALA A 137 14.81 -4.46 87.16
C ALA A 137 14.84 -5.15 88.55
N LYS A 138 15.86 -5.89 89.00
CA LYS A 138 17.23 -5.55 89.45
C LYS A 138 17.28 -4.59 90.66
N LYS A 139 17.33 -5.14 91.88
CA LYS A 139 18.46 -5.08 92.83
C LYS A 139 18.16 -5.92 94.06
#